data_AF-A0A3D3T5V9-F1
#
_entry.id   AF-A0A3D3T5V9-F1
#
_cell.length_a   1.000
_cell.length_b   1.000
_cell.length_c   1.000
_cell.angle_alpha   90.00
_cell.angle_beta   90.00
_cell.angle_gamma   90.00
#
_symmetry.space_group_name_H-M   'P 1'
#
loop_
_entity.id
_entity.type
_entity.pdbx_description
1 polymer ?
#
loop_
_entity_poly.entity_id
_entity_poly.type
_entity_poly.pdbx_seq_one_letter_code
_entity_poly.pdbx_strand_id
1 'polypeptide(L)'
;TNKKDGRFFDQPLSRPEYQATVSLESFIRAFTNPASHLLQVCLGVYLARPHERPDPREPFHLGRFEEEALALKLMTLHQAGVDVVASRRLVRASGTLPEGVIGDHLFAKQAGVVKKLLHHMERPPFQSQPESIAIDVDLGLFRLSGPLTVWDGFVQADYLPSKSNARGRLAAWIKHLVIQVQSQGVGESFFFRTDEQYRLRPVERPMDHLRGLANLYSLMSQQPVHFFPKSSMAFAEQLQKKDDGAAALRKARENWWGGKNNKPFPESQNPYYQLLFGQTDPLDEVFMETAEQVIMPLLDHSEKLV
;
A
#
# COMPACT_ATOMS: atom_id res chain seq x y z
N THR A 1 -30.48 28.44 16.60
CA THR A 1 -30.89 27.11 16.11
C THR A 1 -29.66 26.42 15.55
N ASN A 2 -29.17 25.40 16.27
CA ASN A 2 -27.92 24.68 16.01
C ASN A 2 -27.74 24.31 14.54
N LYS A 3 -26.75 24.91 13.87
CA LYS A 3 -26.06 24.25 12.77
C LYS A 3 -25.39 23.03 13.43
N LYS A 4 -25.94 21.83 13.25
CA LYS A 4 -25.16 20.62 13.48
C LYS A 4 -23.93 20.75 12.58
N ASP A 5 -22.75 20.88 13.18
CA ASP A 5 -21.50 20.70 12.46
C ASP A 5 -21.63 19.39 11.68
N GLY A 6 -21.54 19.44 10.35
CA GLY A 6 -21.86 18.34 9.44
C GLY A 6 -20.84 17.18 9.50
N ARG A 7 -20.48 16.72 10.70
CA ARG A 7 -19.61 15.59 10.94
C ARG A 7 -20.42 14.31 10.76
N PHE A 8 -19.84 13.34 10.04
CA PHE A 8 -20.49 12.05 9.79
C PHE A 8 -20.49 11.15 11.06
N PHE A 9 -19.56 11.39 11.97
CA PHE A 9 -19.48 10.73 13.29
C PHE A 9 -19.58 11.77 14.40
N ASP A 10 -20.52 11.57 15.32
CA ASP A 10 -20.66 12.38 16.54
C ASP A 10 -20.01 11.69 17.77
N GLN A 11 -19.94 10.35 17.76
CA GLN A 11 -19.33 9.53 18.81
C GLN A 11 -18.67 8.27 18.20
N PRO A 12 -17.66 7.66 18.86
CA PRO A 12 -17.06 6.40 18.41
C PRO A 12 -18.06 5.25 18.45
N LEU A 13 -17.93 4.28 17.54
CA LEU A 13 -18.66 3.02 17.61
C LEU A 13 -18.21 2.23 18.84
N SER A 14 -19.12 1.43 19.40
CA SER A 14 -18.75 0.46 20.44
C SER A 14 -17.72 -0.51 19.89
N ARG A 15 -16.68 -0.81 20.69
CA ARG A 15 -15.70 -1.82 20.33
C ARG A 15 -16.42 -3.15 20.05
N PRO A 16 -16.17 -3.80 18.91
CA PRO A 16 -16.78 -5.11 18.64
C PRO A 16 -16.30 -6.11 19.69
N GLU A 17 -17.24 -6.75 20.38
CA GLU A 17 -16.97 -7.70 21.46
C GLU A 17 -16.24 -8.98 20.99
N TYR A 18 -16.24 -9.28 19.67
CA TYR A 18 -15.95 -10.63 19.15
C TYR A 18 -14.85 -10.74 18.07
N GLN A 19 -13.99 -9.74 17.85
CA GLN A 19 -12.84 -9.95 16.95
C GLN A 19 -11.67 -10.62 17.67
N ALA A 20 -11.83 -11.91 18.00
CA ALA A 20 -10.75 -12.71 18.58
C ALA A 20 -9.57 -12.87 17.61
N THR A 21 -9.86 -12.93 16.31
CA THR A 21 -8.86 -13.13 15.25
C THR A 21 -9.10 -12.19 14.08
N VAL A 22 -8.05 -11.51 13.62
CA VAL A 22 -8.03 -10.63 12.45
C VAL A 22 -7.06 -11.20 11.42
N SER A 23 -7.43 -11.24 10.14
CA SER A 23 -6.51 -11.71 9.11
C SER A 23 -5.45 -10.66 8.76
N LEU A 24 -4.22 -11.10 8.46
CA LEU A 24 -3.11 -10.23 8.02
C LEU A 24 -3.51 -9.37 6.83
N GLU A 25 -4.22 -9.96 5.87
CA GLU A 25 -4.71 -9.25 4.69
C GLU A 25 -5.69 -8.12 5.08
N SER A 26 -6.67 -8.40 5.94
CA SER A 26 -7.64 -7.40 6.40
C SER A 26 -6.96 -6.29 7.19
N PHE A 27 -5.99 -6.65 8.04
CA PHE A 27 -5.21 -5.71 8.82
C PHE A 27 -4.43 -4.77 7.91
N ILE A 28 -3.65 -5.30 6.96
CA ILE A 28 -2.92 -4.50 5.95
C ILE A 28 -3.89 -3.62 5.16
N ARG A 29 -5.01 -4.18 4.69
CA ARG A 29 -6.01 -3.46 3.90
C ARG A 29 -6.54 -2.23 4.65
N ALA A 30 -6.78 -2.35 5.95
CA ALA A 30 -7.24 -1.24 6.78
C ALA A 30 -6.23 -0.08 6.80
N PHE A 31 -4.94 -0.36 6.94
CA PHE A 31 -3.89 0.66 6.88
C PHE A 31 -3.72 1.31 5.52
N THR A 32 -4.09 0.64 4.42
CA THR A 32 -4.00 1.25 3.08
C THR A 32 -5.11 2.28 2.78
N ASN A 33 -6.23 2.21 3.50
CA ASN A 33 -7.33 3.18 3.44
C ASN A 33 -8.23 3.04 4.70
N PRO A 34 -7.88 3.71 5.82
CA PRO A 34 -8.61 3.56 7.09
C PRO A 34 -10.07 3.99 7.01
N ALA A 35 -10.37 5.04 6.24
CA ALA A 35 -11.74 5.51 6.04
C ALA A 35 -12.61 4.50 5.31
N SER A 36 -12.07 3.84 4.29
CA SER A 36 -12.78 2.77 3.59
C SER A 36 -12.97 1.54 4.47
N HIS A 37 -12.03 1.24 5.37
CA HIS A 37 -12.20 0.14 6.32
C HIS A 37 -13.35 0.40 7.29
N LEU A 38 -13.36 1.58 7.93
CA LEU A 38 -14.46 1.98 8.82
C LEU A 38 -15.82 1.91 8.10
N LEU A 39 -15.91 2.52 6.92
CA LEU A 39 -17.18 2.60 6.20
C LEU A 39 -17.62 1.26 5.63
N GLN A 40 -16.76 0.51 4.94
CA GLN A 40 -17.16 -0.74 4.29
C GLN A 40 -17.24 -1.92 5.26
N VAL A 41 -16.22 -2.11 6.10
CA VAL A 41 -16.08 -3.30 6.94
C VAL A 41 -16.87 -3.15 8.23
N CYS A 42 -16.84 -1.97 8.85
CA CYS A 42 -17.50 -1.77 10.15
C CYS A 42 -18.95 -1.30 9.99
N LEU A 43 -19.27 -0.48 8.98
CA LEU A 43 -20.60 0.09 8.77
C LEU A 43 -21.38 -0.48 7.56
N GLY A 44 -20.75 -1.27 6.69
CA GLY A 44 -21.41 -1.80 5.49
C GLY A 44 -21.76 -0.73 4.43
N VAL A 45 -21.12 0.44 4.48
CA VAL A 45 -21.32 1.56 3.56
C VAL A 45 -20.36 1.47 2.38
N TYR A 46 -20.91 1.33 1.18
CA TYR A 46 -20.17 1.27 -0.07
C TYR A 46 -20.46 2.49 -0.93
N LEU A 47 -19.43 3.28 -1.21
CA LEU A 47 -19.55 4.43 -2.11
C LEU A 47 -19.37 3.96 -3.55
N ALA A 48 -20.37 4.23 -4.38
CA ALA A 48 -20.31 3.94 -5.81
C ALA A 48 -19.11 4.66 -6.43
N ARG A 49 -18.30 3.92 -7.20
CA ARG A 49 -17.33 4.55 -8.08
C ARG A 49 -18.10 5.24 -9.19
N PRO A 50 -17.77 6.49 -9.58
CA PRO A 50 -18.27 7.04 -10.82
C PRO A 50 -17.96 6.04 -11.93
N HIS A 51 -18.98 5.54 -12.63
CA HIS A 51 -18.74 4.72 -13.80
C HIS A 51 -18.05 5.60 -14.85
N GLU A 52 -16.79 5.29 -15.17
CA GLU A 52 -16.19 5.79 -16.40
C GLU A 52 -16.98 5.17 -17.56
N ARG A 53 -17.63 6.03 -18.36
CA ARG A 53 -18.26 5.57 -19.60
C ARG A 53 -17.15 5.04 -20.50
N PRO A 54 -17.27 3.81 -21.05
CA PRO A 54 -16.30 3.32 -22.02
C PRO A 54 -16.20 4.31 -23.18
N ASP A 55 -14.97 4.70 -23.54
CA ASP A 55 -14.75 5.40 -24.80
C ASP A 55 -15.07 4.40 -25.93
N PRO A 56 -15.97 4.73 -26.87
CA PRO A 56 -16.31 3.82 -27.97
C PRO A 56 -15.16 3.62 -28.97
N ARG A 57 -14.04 4.35 -28.84
CA ARG A 57 -12.87 4.25 -29.71
C ARG A 57 -11.84 3.29 -29.14
N GLU A 58 -11.17 2.56 -30.04
CA GLU A 58 -10.04 1.72 -29.69
C GLU A 58 -8.93 2.57 -29.01
N PRO A 59 -8.45 2.18 -27.82
CA PRO A 59 -7.50 2.98 -27.06
C PRO A 59 -6.11 2.91 -27.71
N PHE A 60 -5.62 4.05 -28.20
CA PHE A 60 -4.23 4.17 -28.68
C PHE A 60 -3.19 4.17 -27.55
N HIS A 61 -3.64 4.24 -26.30
CA HIS A 61 -2.83 4.18 -25.09
C HIS A 61 -3.55 3.37 -24.03
N LEU A 62 -2.80 2.58 -23.26
CA LEU A 62 -3.34 1.94 -22.08
C LEU A 62 -3.49 2.94 -20.94
N GLY A 63 -4.62 2.89 -20.23
CA GLY A 63 -4.78 3.56 -18.95
C GLY A 63 -3.82 2.97 -17.91
N ARG A 64 -3.51 3.72 -16.85
CA ARG A 64 -2.56 3.27 -15.82
C ARG A 64 -2.90 1.90 -15.23
N PHE A 65 -4.19 1.61 -15.02
CA PHE A 65 -4.65 0.32 -14.51
C PHE A 65 -4.41 -0.83 -15.50
N GLU A 66 -4.61 -0.57 -16.80
CA GLU A 66 -4.37 -1.55 -17.85
C GLU A 66 -2.87 -1.80 -18.05
N GLU A 67 -2.05 -0.76 -17.91
CA GLU A 67 -0.59 -0.88 -17.89
C GLU A 67 -0.11 -1.77 -16.73
N GLU A 68 -0.58 -1.50 -15.50
CA GLU A 68 -0.26 -2.31 -14.32
C GLU A 68 -0.76 -3.76 -14.48
N ALA A 69 -1.98 -3.98 -14.99
CA ALA A 69 -2.54 -5.30 -15.22
C ALA A 69 -1.75 -6.10 -16.28
N LEU A 70 -1.37 -5.45 -17.39
CA LEU A 70 -0.54 -6.07 -18.41
C LEU A 70 0.84 -6.43 -17.85
N ALA A 71 1.48 -5.53 -17.10
CA ALA A 71 2.78 -5.80 -16.51
C ALA A 71 2.73 -6.97 -15.50
N LEU A 72 1.67 -7.07 -14.69
CA LEU A 72 1.45 -8.22 -13.80
C LEU A 72 1.28 -9.52 -14.58
N LYS A 73 0.47 -9.52 -15.64
CA LYS A 73 0.29 -10.69 -16.51
C LYS A 73 1.62 -11.15 -17.12
N LEU A 74 2.44 -10.21 -17.61
CA LEU A 74 3.77 -10.51 -18.15
C LEU A 74 4.72 -11.08 -17.09
N MET A 75 4.64 -10.59 -15.85
CA MET A 75 5.40 -11.14 -14.72
C MET A 75 4.99 -12.58 -14.41
N THR A 76 3.69 -12.88 -14.37
CA THR A 76 3.18 -14.25 -14.18
C THR A 76 3.62 -15.19 -15.31
N LEU A 77 3.55 -14.74 -16.56
CA LEU A 77 4.02 -15.53 -17.71
C LEU A 77 5.53 -15.82 -17.62
N HIS A 78 6.32 -14.81 -17.23
CA HIS A 78 7.76 -15.00 -17.03
C HIS A 78 8.05 -16.01 -15.91
N GLN A 79 7.35 -15.93 -14.78
CA GLN A 79 7.49 -16.89 -13.68
C GLN A 79 7.11 -18.32 -14.08
N ALA A 80 6.16 -18.48 -15.00
CA ALA A 80 5.79 -19.76 -15.59
C ALA A 80 6.80 -20.24 -16.66
N GLY A 81 7.91 -19.54 -16.88
CA GLY A 81 8.93 -19.89 -17.86
C GLY A 81 8.55 -19.60 -19.31
N VAL A 82 7.48 -18.83 -19.55
CA VAL A 82 7.03 -18.49 -20.91
C VAL A 82 7.94 -17.40 -21.47
N ASP A 83 8.53 -17.65 -22.64
CA ASP A 83 9.41 -16.67 -23.29
C ASP A 83 8.64 -15.42 -23.76
N VAL A 84 9.38 -14.35 -24.06
CA VAL A 84 8.79 -13.05 -24.43
C VAL A 84 8.00 -13.09 -25.75
N VAL A 85 8.39 -13.94 -26.70
CA VAL A 85 7.71 -14.07 -28.00
C VAL A 85 6.39 -14.81 -27.83
N ALA A 86 6.38 -15.90 -27.06
CA ALA A 86 5.16 -16.61 -26.69
C ALA A 86 4.22 -15.72 -25.85
N SER A 87 4.76 -15.00 -24.87
CA SER A 87 4.01 -14.05 -24.05
C SER A 87 3.32 -12.98 -24.91
N ARG A 88 4.00 -12.46 -25.94
CA ARG A 88 3.41 -11.49 -26.90
C ARG A 88 2.21 -12.07 -27.64
N ARG A 89 2.30 -13.31 -28.10
CA ARG A 89 1.21 -13.99 -28.81
C ARG A 89 0.00 -14.20 -27.88
N LEU A 90 0.23 -14.63 -26.64
CA LEU A 90 -0.83 -14.85 -25.65
C LEU A 90 -1.55 -13.56 -25.26
N VAL A 91 -0.81 -12.46 -25.04
CA VAL A 91 -1.42 -11.16 -24.71
C VAL A 91 -2.23 -10.63 -25.90
N ARG A 92 -1.70 -10.73 -27.12
CA ARG A 92 -2.45 -10.34 -28.34
C ARG A 92 -3.75 -11.14 -28.49
N ALA A 93 -3.67 -12.45 -28.35
CA ALA A 93 -4.85 -13.32 -28.45
C ALA A 93 -5.92 -13.02 -27.39
N SER A 94 -5.56 -12.39 -26.27
CA SER A 94 -6.53 -11.99 -25.23
C SER A 94 -7.29 -10.70 -25.51
N GLY A 95 -7.01 -9.99 -26.60
CA GLY A 95 -7.68 -8.74 -26.95
C GLY A 95 -7.37 -7.55 -26.03
N THR A 96 -6.39 -7.71 -25.11
CA THR A 96 -5.97 -6.64 -24.17
C THR A 96 -5.21 -5.52 -24.86
N LEU A 97 -4.58 -5.80 -25.99
CA LEU A 97 -3.78 -4.84 -26.74
C LEU A 97 -4.44 -4.52 -28.08
N PRO A 98 -4.35 -3.25 -28.55
CA PRO A 98 -4.73 -2.88 -29.91
C PRO A 98 -4.01 -3.72 -30.96
N GLU A 99 -4.62 -3.84 -32.14
CA GLU A 99 -3.99 -4.55 -33.24
C GLU A 99 -2.79 -3.80 -33.85
N GLY A 100 -1.92 -4.54 -34.53
CA GLY A 100 -0.79 -3.99 -35.28
C GLY A 100 0.36 -3.42 -34.43
N VAL A 101 1.02 -2.39 -34.98
CA VAL A 101 2.28 -1.81 -34.47
C VAL A 101 2.10 -1.13 -33.12
N ILE A 102 0.92 -0.55 -32.86
CA ILE A 102 0.63 0.15 -31.62
C ILE A 102 0.59 -0.84 -30.46
N GLY A 103 -0.07 -1.99 -30.64
CA GLY A 103 -0.04 -3.09 -29.68
C GLY A 103 1.35 -3.63 -29.42
N ASP A 104 2.18 -3.78 -30.47
CA ASP A 104 3.58 -4.21 -30.31
C ASP A 104 4.39 -3.22 -29.46
N HIS A 105 4.20 -1.91 -29.68
CA HIS A 105 4.87 -0.88 -28.91
C HIS A 105 4.45 -0.90 -27.43
N LEU A 106 3.14 -1.00 -27.17
CA LEU A 106 2.61 -1.08 -25.80
C LEU A 106 3.10 -2.35 -25.07
N PHE A 107 3.12 -3.48 -25.76
CA PHE A 107 3.72 -4.71 -25.25
C PHE A 107 5.21 -4.51 -24.91
N ALA A 108 5.99 -3.99 -25.85
CA ALA A 108 7.43 -3.81 -25.67
C ALA A 108 7.74 -2.86 -24.50
N LYS A 109 6.94 -1.79 -24.34
CA LYS A 109 7.02 -0.88 -23.20
C LYS A 109 6.83 -1.64 -21.87
N GLN A 110 5.74 -2.39 -21.73
CA GLN A 110 5.46 -3.12 -20.47
C GLN A 110 6.42 -4.29 -20.23
N ALA A 111 6.82 -5.00 -21.27
CA ALA A 111 7.87 -6.02 -21.18
C ALA A 111 9.21 -5.40 -20.70
N GLY A 112 9.52 -4.18 -21.13
CA GLY A 112 10.68 -3.42 -20.63
C GLY A 112 10.56 -3.06 -19.14
N VAL A 113 9.36 -2.71 -18.66
CA VAL A 113 9.10 -2.46 -17.22
C VAL A 113 9.33 -3.73 -16.40
N VAL A 114 8.75 -4.86 -16.83
CA VAL A 114 8.92 -6.16 -16.18
C VAL A 114 10.37 -6.60 -16.21
N LYS A 115 11.06 -6.48 -17.35
CA LYS A 115 12.48 -6.78 -17.46
C LYS A 115 13.33 -5.95 -16.51
N LYS A 116 13.05 -4.65 -16.38
CA LYS A 116 13.75 -3.78 -15.42
C LYS A 116 13.52 -4.25 -13.98
N LEU A 117 12.28 -4.56 -13.59
CA LEU A 117 11.99 -5.06 -12.25
C LEU A 117 12.71 -6.40 -12.00
N LEU A 118 12.60 -7.34 -12.93
CA LEU A 118 13.23 -8.66 -12.84
C LEU A 118 14.75 -8.55 -12.79
N HIS A 119 15.38 -7.67 -13.56
CA HIS A 119 16.83 -7.49 -13.51
C HIS A 119 17.33 -7.06 -12.11
N HIS A 120 16.54 -6.24 -11.40
CA HIS A 120 16.84 -5.89 -10.02
C HIS A 120 16.59 -7.07 -9.07
N MET A 121 15.58 -7.88 -9.36
CA MET A 121 15.34 -9.15 -8.67
C MET A 121 16.34 -10.25 -9.05
N GLU A 122 17.07 -10.18 -10.17
CA GLU A 122 18.12 -11.12 -10.61
C GLU A 122 19.43 -10.95 -9.82
N ARG A 123 19.48 -9.95 -8.93
CA ARG A 123 20.31 -9.96 -7.73
C ARG A 123 19.46 -10.33 -6.49
N PRO A 124 18.70 -11.44 -6.47
CA PRO A 124 17.87 -11.72 -5.31
C PRO A 124 18.77 -12.25 -4.21
N PRO A 125 18.52 -11.88 -2.95
CA PRO A 125 19.09 -12.56 -1.80
C PRO A 125 18.51 -13.97 -1.62
N PHE A 126 17.50 -14.36 -2.41
CA PHE A 126 16.76 -15.61 -2.26
C PHE A 126 16.99 -16.62 -3.39
N GLN A 127 17.23 -17.88 -3.03
CA GLN A 127 17.60 -19.00 -3.91
C GLN A 127 16.50 -20.06 -4.03
N SER A 128 15.57 -20.11 -3.07
CA SER A 128 14.47 -21.08 -3.04
C SER A 128 13.24 -20.62 -3.81
N GLN A 129 12.35 -21.57 -4.10
CA GLN A 129 10.98 -21.25 -4.48
C GLN A 129 10.24 -20.59 -3.28
N PRO A 130 9.27 -19.70 -3.55
CA PRO A 130 8.43 -19.13 -2.51
C PRO A 130 7.62 -20.22 -1.81
N GLU A 131 7.53 -20.15 -0.49
CA GLU A 131 6.66 -20.97 0.34
C GLU A 131 5.65 -20.10 1.10
N SER A 132 4.50 -20.67 1.45
CA SER A 132 3.51 -19.99 2.29
C SER A 132 3.58 -20.52 3.70
N ILE A 133 3.95 -19.66 4.65
CA ILE A 133 3.92 -19.97 6.08
C ILE A 133 2.62 -19.45 6.71
N ALA A 134 2.15 -20.12 7.75
CA ALA A 134 1.05 -19.62 8.57
C ALA A 134 1.58 -18.66 9.62
N ILE A 135 0.99 -17.47 9.70
CA ILE A 135 1.26 -16.51 10.76
C ILE A 135 0.22 -16.66 11.88
N ASP A 136 0.68 -16.60 13.14
CA ASP A 136 -0.15 -16.55 14.33
C ASP A 136 0.57 -15.68 15.38
N VAL A 137 0.09 -14.45 15.56
CA VAL A 137 0.69 -13.48 16.47
C VAL A 137 -0.38 -12.94 17.42
N ASP A 138 -0.16 -13.12 18.72
CA ASP A 138 -1.03 -12.55 19.74
C ASP A 138 -0.64 -11.09 20.06
N LEU A 139 -1.52 -10.16 19.70
CA LEU A 139 -1.33 -8.72 19.93
C LEU A 139 -2.03 -8.23 21.21
N GLY A 140 -2.62 -9.14 22.01
CA GLY A 140 -3.38 -8.84 23.22
C GLY A 140 -4.80 -8.32 22.95
N LEU A 141 -4.97 -7.42 21.96
CA LEU A 141 -6.30 -6.94 21.54
C LEU A 141 -7.06 -7.96 20.70
N PHE A 142 -6.33 -8.72 19.88
CA PHE A 142 -6.79 -9.77 18.99
C PHE A 142 -5.57 -10.56 18.51
N ARG A 143 -5.82 -11.73 17.94
CA ARG A 143 -4.81 -12.56 17.27
C ARG A 143 -4.73 -12.20 15.80
N LEU A 144 -3.53 -11.92 15.29
CA LEU A 144 -3.29 -11.69 13.87
C LEU A 144 -2.87 -13.00 13.20
N SER A 145 -3.60 -13.43 12.16
CA SER A 145 -3.32 -14.71 11.49
C SER A 145 -3.51 -14.67 9.98
N GLY A 146 -3.06 -15.71 9.28
CA GLY A 146 -3.18 -15.83 7.82
C GLY A 146 -1.90 -16.30 7.14
N PRO A 147 -1.90 -16.44 5.81
CA PRO A 147 -0.72 -16.83 5.06
C PRO A 147 0.24 -15.65 4.88
N LEU A 148 1.54 -15.95 4.89
CA LEU A 148 2.58 -15.04 4.42
C LEU A 148 3.54 -15.80 3.51
N THR A 149 3.78 -15.25 2.32
CA THR A 149 4.78 -15.81 1.40
C THR A 149 6.17 -15.40 1.84
N VAL A 150 7.05 -16.39 1.94
CA VAL A 150 8.45 -16.25 2.33
C VAL A 150 9.36 -17.06 1.40
N TRP A 151 10.65 -16.75 1.45
CA TRP A 151 11.74 -17.37 0.71
C TRP A 151 12.85 -17.69 1.71
N ASP A 152 13.61 -18.76 1.45
CA ASP A 152 14.76 -19.18 2.26
C ASP A 152 14.51 -19.09 3.79
N GLY A 153 13.35 -19.59 4.23
CA GLY A 153 12.88 -19.52 5.61
C GLY A 153 12.11 -18.24 5.94
N PHE A 154 12.81 -17.15 6.28
CA PHE A 154 12.19 -15.92 6.81
C PHE A 154 12.50 -14.67 5.99
N VAL A 155 12.84 -14.82 4.71
CA VAL A 155 12.96 -13.69 3.79
C VAL A 155 11.60 -13.41 3.17
N GLN A 156 11.14 -12.16 3.17
CA GLN A 156 9.88 -11.75 2.55
C GLN A 156 10.17 -10.78 1.40
N ALA A 157 9.76 -11.10 0.17
CA ALA A 157 9.90 -10.21 -0.98
C ALA A 157 8.54 -9.69 -1.44
N ASP A 158 8.37 -8.37 -1.54
CA ASP A 158 7.22 -7.72 -2.16
C ASP A 158 7.67 -6.99 -3.42
N TYR A 159 7.28 -7.49 -4.59
CA TYR A 159 7.67 -6.95 -5.87
C TYR A 159 6.45 -6.74 -6.78
N LEU A 160 6.36 -5.56 -7.39
CA LEU A 160 5.31 -5.23 -8.35
C LEU A 160 5.89 -4.35 -9.46
N PRO A 161 5.46 -4.52 -10.72
CA PRO A 161 5.88 -3.70 -11.84
C PRO A 161 5.13 -2.35 -11.86
N SER A 162 5.22 -1.62 -10.75
CA SER A 162 4.60 -0.31 -10.56
C SER A 162 5.58 0.62 -9.85
N LYS A 163 5.23 1.91 -9.78
CA LYS A 163 5.98 2.86 -8.95
C LYS A 163 5.68 2.66 -7.47
N SER A 164 6.67 2.97 -6.64
CA SER A 164 6.57 3.02 -5.19
C SER A 164 5.43 3.95 -4.77
N ASN A 165 4.71 3.53 -3.73
CA ASN A 165 3.63 4.29 -3.14
C ASN A 165 3.50 3.95 -1.66
N ALA A 166 2.89 4.86 -0.89
CA ALA A 166 2.77 4.73 0.55
C ALA A 166 2.03 3.46 1.00
N ARG A 167 0.98 3.05 0.28
CA ARG A 167 0.20 1.84 0.60
C ARG A 167 1.04 0.57 0.48
N GLY A 168 1.81 0.46 -0.61
CA GLY A 168 2.73 -0.65 -0.82
C GLY A 168 3.83 -0.71 0.23
N ARG A 169 4.42 0.43 0.57
CA ARG A 169 5.46 0.51 1.63
C ARG A 169 4.91 0.14 3.01
N LEU A 170 3.70 0.61 3.34
CA LEU A 170 3.01 0.21 4.58
C LEU A 170 2.69 -1.28 4.62
N ALA A 171 2.20 -1.84 3.52
CA ALA A 171 1.93 -3.27 3.44
C ALA A 171 3.21 -4.10 3.65
N ALA A 172 4.32 -3.71 3.00
CA ALA A 172 5.62 -4.34 3.19
C ALA A 172 6.12 -4.19 4.63
N TRP A 173 5.95 -3.01 5.25
CA TRP A 173 6.31 -2.77 6.64
C TRP A 173 5.58 -3.69 7.62
N ILE A 174 4.26 -3.82 7.47
CA ILE A 174 3.45 -4.68 8.34
C ILE A 174 3.87 -6.14 8.19
N LYS A 175 4.06 -6.62 6.95
CA LYS A 175 4.57 -7.97 6.69
C LYS A 175 5.95 -8.18 7.30
N HIS A 176 6.82 -7.18 7.21
CA HIS A 176 8.14 -7.22 7.82
C HIS A 176 8.08 -7.29 9.34
N LEU A 177 7.25 -6.51 10.00
CA LEU A 177 7.08 -6.61 11.45
C LEU A 177 6.59 -8.01 11.88
N VAL A 178 5.67 -8.61 11.12
CA VAL A 178 5.21 -9.99 11.36
C VAL A 178 6.35 -10.99 11.16
N ILE A 179 7.17 -10.84 10.11
CA ILE A 179 8.33 -11.73 9.90
C ILE A 179 9.37 -11.58 11.00
N GLN A 180 9.63 -10.35 11.46
CA GLN A 180 10.54 -10.05 12.56
C GLN A 180 10.08 -10.75 13.86
N VAL A 181 8.79 -10.74 14.17
CA VAL A 181 8.26 -11.45 15.33
C VAL A 181 8.39 -12.97 15.16
N GLN A 182 7.96 -13.53 14.03
CA GLN A 182 7.98 -14.98 13.79
C GLN A 182 9.39 -15.57 13.79
N SER A 183 10.35 -14.82 13.26
CA SER A 183 11.74 -15.24 13.09
C SER A 183 12.65 -14.84 14.27
N GLN A 184 12.10 -14.25 15.33
CA GLN A 184 12.86 -13.75 16.47
C GLN A 184 13.94 -12.72 16.08
N GLY A 185 13.63 -11.88 15.08
CA GLY A 185 14.47 -10.74 14.66
C GLY A 185 15.47 -11.03 13.53
N VAL A 186 15.55 -12.27 13.03
CA VAL A 186 16.52 -12.62 11.97
C VAL A 186 15.95 -12.52 10.55
N GLY A 187 14.62 -12.41 10.41
CA GLY A 187 13.95 -12.32 9.12
C GLY A 187 14.34 -11.05 8.36
N GLU A 188 14.15 -11.07 7.06
CA GLU A 188 14.47 -9.93 6.19
C GLU A 188 13.29 -9.62 5.30
N SER A 189 13.17 -8.38 4.84
CA SER A 189 12.19 -8.07 3.82
C SER A 189 12.72 -7.16 2.74
N PHE A 190 12.32 -7.43 1.51
CA PHE A 190 12.74 -6.70 0.33
C PHE A 190 11.53 -6.14 -0.38
N PHE A 191 11.59 -4.88 -0.72
CA PHE A 191 10.55 -4.16 -1.45
C PHE A 191 11.11 -3.69 -2.78
N PHE A 192 10.58 -4.23 -3.88
CA PHE A 192 11.01 -3.91 -5.23
C PHE A 192 9.89 -3.23 -6.01
N ARG A 193 10.18 -2.03 -6.51
CA ARG A 193 9.33 -1.28 -7.44
C ARG A 193 10.19 -0.79 -8.60
N THR A 194 9.53 -0.24 -9.61
CA THR A 194 10.19 0.18 -10.85
C THR A 194 11.11 1.41 -10.69
N ASP A 195 10.92 2.18 -9.62
CA ASP A 195 11.61 3.44 -9.33
C ASP A 195 12.44 3.42 -8.04
N GLU A 196 12.17 2.51 -7.11
CA GLU A 196 12.86 2.42 -5.82
C GLU A 196 12.92 0.97 -5.31
N GLN A 197 13.97 0.68 -4.55
CA GLN A 197 14.21 -0.63 -3.95
C GLN A 197 14.74 -0.47 -2.54
N TYR A 198 14.16 -1.23 -1.62
CA TYR A 198 14.52 -1.17 -0.22
C TYR A 198 14.71 -2.56 0.37
N ARG A 199 15.68 -2.67 1.27
CA ARG A 199 15.78 -3.73 2.27
C ARG A 199 15.27 -3.18 3.59
N LEU A 200 14.33 -3.87 4.21
CA LEU A 200 13.89 -3.61 5.57
C LEU A 200 14.81 -4.40 6.51
N ARG A 201 15.60 -3.65 7.29
CA ARG A 201 16.58 -4.18 8.23
C ARG A 201 15.89 -4.70 9.49
N PRO A 202 16.54 -5.60 10.27
CA PRO A 202 16.03 -6.08 11.55
C PRO A 202 15.54 -4.96 12.45
N VAL A 203 14.40 -5.19 13.09
CA VAL A 203 13.68 -4.19 13.89
C VAL A 203 13.87 -4.51 15.36
N GLU A 204 14.26 -3.51 16.15
CA GLU A 204 14.25 -3.65 17.60
C GLU A 204 12.81 -3.66 18.13
N ARG A 205 12.49 -4.61 19.01
CA ARG A 205 11.16 -4.75 19.63
C ARG A 205 10.01 -4.73 18.60
N PRO A 206 10.01 -5.62 17.60
CA PRO A 206 9.01 -5.62 16.52
C PRO A 206 7.57 -5.81 17.02
N MET A 207 7.41 -6.51 18.15
CA MET A 207 6.13 -6.70 18.82
C MET A 207 5.52 -5.37 19.32
N ASP A 208 6.34 -4.43 19.80
CA ASP A 208 5.85 -3.14 20.31
C ASP A 208 5.30 -2.29 19.16
N HIS A 209 5.99 -2.29 18.02
CA HIS A 209 5.49 -1.66 16.79
C HIS A 209 4.19 -2.32 16.30
N LEU A 210 4.09 -3.66 16.26
CA LEU A 210 2.84 -4.33 15.90
C LEU A 210 1.69 -4.01 16.85
N ARG A 211 1.94 -3.95 18.15
CA ARG A 211 0.93 -3.56 19.15
C ARG A 211 0.48 -2.11 18.97
N GLY A 212 1.40 -1.20 18.65
CA GLY A 212 1.08 0.18 18.27
C GLY A 212 0.11 0.23 17.08
N LEU A 213 0.40 -0.56 16.03
CA LEU A 213 -0.51 -0.71 14.89
C LEU A 213 -1.83 -1.38 15.28
N ALA A 214 -1.83 -2.38 16.17
CA ALA A 214 -3.05 -3.02 16.66
C ALA A 214 -3.97 -2.03 17.38
N ASN A 215 -3.41 -1.14 18.20
CA ASN A 215 -4.16 -0.07 18.86
C ASN A 215 -4.79 0.87 17.83
N LEU A 216 -4.03 1.32 16.83
CA LEU A 216 -4.55 2.19 15.77
C LEU A 216 -5.60 1.47 14.91
N TYR A 217 -5.44 0.17 14.65
CA TYR A 217 -6.44 -0.66 13.96
C TYR A 217 -7.76 -0.72 14.75
N SER A 218 -7.67 -0.87 16.07
CA SER A 218 -8.85 -0.86 16.95
C SER A 218 -9.56 0.49 16.90
N LEU A 219 -8.80 1.61 16.89
CA LEU A 219 -9.36 2.96 16.77
C LEU A 219 -10.03 3.21 15.41
N MET A 220 -9.37 2.84 14.29
CA MET A 220 -9.95 3.04 12.94
C MET A 220 -11.16 2.16 12.66
N SER A 221 -11.37 1.12 13.47
CA SER A 221 -12.58 0.28 13.40
C SER A 221 -13.75 0.87 14.21
N GLN A 222 -13.50 1.92 15.01
CA GLN A 222 -14.50 2.57 15.86
C GLN A 222 -14.79 4.01 15.41
N GLN A 223 -13.83 4.71 14.84
CA GLN A 223 -13.98 6.11 14.47
C GLN A 223 -13.04 6.51 13.33
N PRO A 224 -13.29 7.63 12.63
CA PRO A 224 -12.34 8.19 11.68
C PRO A 224 -11.01 8.51 12.38
N VAL A 225 -9.91 7.98 11.85
CA VAL A 225 -8.56 8.26 12.36
C VAL A 225 -7.85 9.26 11.46
N HIS A 226 -7.04 10.14 12.06
CA HIS A 226 -6.24 11.13 11.35
C HIS A 226 -4.96 10.48 10.80
N PHE A 227 -5.14 9.42 10.00
CA PHE A 227 -4.04 8.72 9.34
C PHE A 227 -4.37 8.56 7.86
N PHE A 228 -3.56 9.20 7.03
CA PHE A 228 -3.75 9.27 5.59
C PHE A 228 -2.47 8.78 4.94
N PRO A 229 -2.40 7.53 4.42
CA PRO A 229 -1.14 6.88 4.06
C PRO A 229 -0.20 7.72 3.22
N LYS A 230 -0.73 8.40 2.19
CA LYS A 230 0.10 9.16 1.27
C LYS A 230 0.60 10.46 1.91
N SER A 231 -0.27 11.21 2.58
CA SER A 231 0.13 12.43 3.30
C SER A 231 1.02 12.15 4.50
N SER A 232 0.79 11.07 5.24
CA SER A 232 1.60 10.64 6.39
C SER A 232 3.01 10.24 5.96
N MET A 233 3.13 9.49 4.84
CA MET A 233 4.44 9.17 4.26
C MET A 233 5.21 10.42 3.87
N ALA A 234 4.54 11.35 3.19
CA ALA A 234 5.16 12.60 2.74
C ALA A 234 5.56 13.51 3.91
N PHE A 235 4.79 13.49 5.01
CA PHE A 235 5.12 14.17 6.26
C PHE A 235 6.42 13.60 6.85
N ALA A 236 6.42 12.30 7.17
CA ALA A 236 7.53 11.65 7.85
C ALA A 236 8.83 11.68 7.03
N GLU A 237 8.78 11.47 5.72
CA GLU A 237 9.96 11.60 4.84
C GLU A 237 10.54 13.02 4.84
N GLN A 238 9.67 14.03 4.90
CA GLN A 238 10.08 15.42 4.90
C GLN A 238 10.64 15.84 6.26
N LEU A 239 10.09 15.30 7.35
CA LEU A 239 10.59 15.47 8.70
C LEU A 239 11.98 14.84 8.86
N GLN A 240 12.15 13.56 8.50
CA GLN A 240 13.45 12.87 8.55
C GLN A 240 14.55 13.59 7.75
N LYS A 241 14.18 14.25 6.64
CA LYS A 241 15.14 14.95 5.77
C LYS A 241 15.60 16.32 6.29
N LYS A 242 14.76 17.04 7.03
CA LYS A 242 14.99 18.47 7.35
C LYS A 242 14.81 18.84 8.81
N ASP A 243 14.30 17.94 9.63
CA ASP A 243 13.96 18.19 11.05
C ASP A 243 13.12 19.47 11.23
N ASP A 244 12.15 19.67 10.33
CA ASP A 244 11.29 20.86 10.28
C ASP A 244 9.83 20.41 10.13
N GLY A 245 9.10 20.43 11.26
CA GLY A 245 7.70 20.05 11.33
C GLY A 245 6.79 20.92 10.46
N ALA A 246 7.07 22.22 10.31
CA ALA A 246 6.27 23.10 9.47
C ALA A 246 6.45 22.79 7.98
N ALA A 247 7.68 22.49 7.55
CA ALA A 247 7.95 22.03 6.20
C ALA A 247 7.34 20.64 5.93
N ALA A 248 7.41 19.74 6.91
CA ALA A 248 6.78 18.41 6.83
C ALA A 248 5.27 18.52 6.67
N LEU A 249 4.61 19.34 7.48
CA LEU A 249 3.16 19.56 7.40
C LEU A 249 2.75 20.20 6.07
N ARG A 250 3.54 21.16 5.55
CA ARG A 250 3.31 21.71 4.20
C ARG A 250 3.37 20.61 3.14
N LYS A 251 4.32 19.67 3.27
CA LYS A 251 4.46 18.55 2.32
C LYS A 251 3.29 17.55 2.40
N ALA A 252 2.78 17.30 3.60
CA ALA A 252 1.58 16.52 3.83
C ALA A 252 0.35 17.17 3.16
N ARG A 253 0.19 18.49 3.33
CA ARG A 253 -0.89 19.28 2.71
C ARG A 253 -0.83 19.27 1.18
N GLU A 254 0.35 19.36 0.58
CA GLU A 254 0.53 19.20 -0.88
C GLU A 254 0.04 17.83 -1.38
N ASN A 255 0.19 16.77 -0.59
CA ASN A 255 -0.29 15.44 -0.93
C ASN A 255 -1.79 15.27 -0.68
N TRP A 256 -2.32 15.95 0.34
CA TRP A 256 -3.71 15.90 0.74
C TRP A 256 -4.61 16.67 -0.23
N TRP A 257 -4.34 17.96 -0.42
CA TRP A 257 -5.12 18.87 -1.28
C TRP A 257 -4.66 18.90 -2.74
N GLY A 258 -3.48 18.35 -3.03
CA GLY A 258 -2.83 18.43 -4.34
C GLY A 258 -1.81 19.56 -4.42
N GLY A 259 -0.77 19.32 -5.22
CA GLY A 259 0.23 20.33 -5.55
C GLY A 259 -0.11 21.11 -6.83
N LYS A 260 0.89 21.77 -7.41
CA LYS A 260 0.75 22.50 -8.69
C LYS A 260 0.19 21.57 -9.77
N ASN A 261 -0.81 22.05 -10.51
CA ASN A 261 -1.50 21.29 -11.58
C ASN A 261 -2.11 19.96 -11.09
N ASN A 262 -2.57 19.91 -9.83
CA ASN A 262 -3.14 18.71 -9.21
C ASN A 262 -2.16 17.52 -9.16
N LYS A 263 -0.85 17.82 -9.12
CA LYS A 263 0.23 16.84 -9.02
C LYS A 263 0.99 17.07 -7.71
N PRO A 264 1.06 16.05 -6.82
CA PRO A 264 0.49 14.71 -6.97
C PRO A 264 -1.05 14.75 -6.80
N PHE A 265 -1.75 13.73 -7.31
CA PHE A 265 -3.23 13.66 -7.25
C PHE A 265 -3.73 13.71 -5.79
N PRO A 266 -4.65 14.61 -5.40
CA PRO A 266 -5.02 14.84 -4.01
C PRO A 266 -5.50 13.56 -3.31
N GLU A 267 -4.96 13.25 -2.14
CA GLU A 267 -5.49 12.16 -1.32
C GLU A 267 -6.91 12.46 -0.84
N SER A 268 -7.25 13.74 -0.60
CA SER A 268 -8.58 14.19 -0.17
C SER A 268 -9.68 13.95 -1.20
N GLN A 269 -9.35 13.68 -2.47
CA GLN A 269 -10.34 13.32 -3.50
C GLN A 269 -10.86 11.88 -3.38
N ASN A 270 -10.34 11.09 -2.44
CA ASN A 270 -10.91 9.79 -2.13
C ASN A 270 -12.34 9.95 -1.55
N PRO A 271 -13.38 9.32 -2.15
CA PRO A 271 -14.77 9.49 -1.71
C PRO A 271 -14.99 9.14 -0.23
N TYR A 272 -14.25 8.17 0.30
CA TYR A 272 -14.36 7.77 1.71
C TYR A 272 -13.82 8.86 2.64
N TYR A 273 -12.73 9.54 2.27
CA TYR A 273 -12.21 10.67 3.04
C TYR A 273 -13.13 11.89 2.94
N GLN A 274 -13.68 12.16 1.75
CA GLN A 274 -14.65 13.26 1.57
C GLN A 274 -15.89 13.07 2.45
N LEU A 275 -16.40 11.85 2.57
CA LEU A 275 -17.57 11.58 3.43
C LEU A 275 -17.26 11.80 4.92
N LEU A 276 -16.10 11.34 5.40
CA LEU A 276 -15.77 11.38 6.82
C LEU A 276 -15.26 12.75 7.30
N PHE A 277 -14.44 13.42 6.50
CA PHE A 277 -13.73 14.65 6.90
C PHE A 277 -14.26 15.91 6.19
N GLY A 278 -15.06 15.75 5.14
CA GLY A 278 -15.67 16.85 4.40
C GLY A 278 -14.62 17.85 3.89
N GLN A 279 -14.77 19.11 4.29
CA GLN A 279 -13.87 20.23 3.95
C GLN A 279 -12.98 20.68 5.12
N THR A 280 -13.03 19.98 6.26
CA THR A 280 -12.14 20.28 7.39
C THR A 280 -10.70 19.87 7.04
N ASP A 281 -9.70 20.59 7.55
CA ASP A 281 -8.29 20.17 7.44
C ASP A 281 -8.02 19.12 8.53
N PRO A 282 -7.84 17.83 8.18
CA PRO A 282 -7.60 16.79 9.16
C PRO A 282 -6.12 16.60 9.48
N LEU A 283 -5.25 17.47 8.95
CA LEU A 283 -3.80 17.43 9.17
C LEU A 283 -3.43 18.31 10.39
N ASP A 284 -3.89 17.88 11.55
CA ASP A 284 -3.67 18.49 12.86
C ASP A 284 -2.55 17.81 13.65
N GLU A 285 -2.43 18.11 14.95
CA GLU A 285 -1.43 17.51 15.84
C GLU A 285 -1.58 16.00 15.96
N VAL A 286 -2.82 15.50 16.03
CA VAL A 286 -3.12 14.06 16.08
C VAL A 286 -2.63 13.36 14.80
N PHE A 287 -2.81 14.00 13.63
CA PHE A 287 -2.24 13.50 12.38
C PHE A 287 -0.71 13.42 12.44
N MET A 288 -0.04 14.45 12.94
CA MET A 288 1.43 14.49 13.00
C MET A 288 1.97 13.36 13.89
N GLU A 289 1.44 13.23 15.11
CA GLU A 289 1.81 12.16 16.04
C GLU A 289 1.56 10.77 15.44
N THR A 290 0.40 10.57 14.81
CA THR A 290 0.06 9.27 14.20
C THR A 290 0.96 8.95 13.01
N ALA A 291 1.25 9.94 12.17
CA ALA A 291 2.15 9.78 11.03
C ALA A 291 3.56 9.41 11.47
N GLU A 292 4.09 10.07 12.50
CA GLU A 292 5.41 9.74 13.07
C GLU A 292 5.44 8.34 13.64
N GLN A 293 4.48 8.01 14.51
CA GLN A 293 4.41 6.70 15.17
C GLN A 293 4.37 5.54 14.17
N VAL A 294 3.64 5.69 13.06
CA VAL A 294 3.45 4.62 12.08
C VAL A 294 4.55 4.57 11.03
N ILE A 295 5.01 5.73 10.54
CA ILE A 295 5.88 5.81 9.37
C ILE A 295 7.36 5.95 9.73
N MET A 296 7.73 6.65 10.80
CA MET A 296 9.15 6.84 11.13
C MET A 296 9.88 5.50 11.35
N PRO A 297 9.33 4.53 12.09
CA PRO A 297 9.97 3.21 12.23
C PRO A 297 10.24 2.53 10.89
N LEU A 298 9.30 2.64 9.93
CA LEU A 298 9.48 2.12 8.58
C LEU A 298 10.65 2.82 7.87
N LEU A 299 10.74 4.15 7.95
CA LEU A 299 11.81 4.91 7.30
C LEU A 299 13.18 4.59 7.91
N ASP A 300 13.27 4.50 9.23
CA ASP A 300 14.52 4.24 9.95
C ASP A 300 15.09 2.85 9.66
N HIS A 301 14.22 1.87 9.40
CA HIS A 301 14.61 0.51 9.04
C HIS A 301 14.71 0.26 7.53
N SER A 302 14.40 1.26 6.70
CA SER A 302 14.40 1.14 5.24
C SER A 302 15.75 1.55 4.64
N GLU A 303 16.57 0.56 4.29
CA GLU A 303 17.84 0.75 3.58
C GLU A 303 17.61 0.74 2.07
N LYS A 304 17.98 1.82 1.38
CA LYS A 304 17.85 1.93 -0.08
C LYS A 304 18.94 1.11 -0.78
N LEU A 305 18.54 0.24 -1.70
CA LEU A 305 19.47 -0.62 -2.46
C LEU A 305 19.95 0.02 -3.76
N VAL A 306 19.08 0.81 -4.41
CA VAL A 306 19.32 1.56 -5.67
C VAL A 306 18.49 2.82 -5.66
#